data_AF-A0A2P6W9U2-F1
#
_entry.id   AF-A0A2P6W9U2-F1
#
_cell.length_a   1.000
_cell.length_b   1.000
_cell.length_c   1.000
_cell.angle_alpha   90.00
_cell.angle_beta   90.00
_cell.angle_gamma   90.00
#
_symmetry.space_group_name_H-M   'P 1'
#
loop_
_entity.id
_entity.type
_entity.pdbx_description
1 polymer ?
#
loop_
_entity_poly.entity_id
_entity_poly.type
_entity_poly.pdbx_seq_one_letter_code
_entity_poly.pdbx_strand_id
1 'polypeptide(L)'
;GFTEAKGIYAHPYWHAGKRRNADGDEDAILLLMDGLLNFSRDFLPDMTEAATMDAPLILSTVLNPDEVDDEAWAIETVDEYPLSFYEETTEYKKPWNIETDIEIGEDIVHSDRPYDHGYTHETSNIEDGPTQSEYVTLDEMSEKTSAQLGIGEKLKAVDENKVAELLLNKHFIPDIKGNLRSFSSQKMRCVDCNTKFRRVPLTNQTIAPSGKATAECPQCDGKVLLTISEGTIKKYMQPSKDIIDEYEISPYVRQQILVLNKTLQSLFGKDNRQSGLKQFTG
;
A
#
# COMPACT_ATOMS: atom_id res chain seq x y z
N GLY A 1 12.99 -2.11 -26.60
CA GLY A 1 14.29 -2.55 -26.05
C GLY A 1 14.05 -3.24 -24.73
N PHE A 2 15.10 -3.42 -23.94
CA PHE A 2 15.00 -3.86 -22.55
C PHE A 2 15.62 -2.81 -21.65
N THR A 3 15.14 -2.74 -20.41
CA THR A 3 15.71 -1.91 -19.36
C THR A 3 15.79 -2.68 -18.06
N GLU A 4 16.71 -2.31 -17.18
CA GLU A 4 16.76 -2.83 -15.81
C GLU A 4 15.68 -2.21 -14.89
N ALA A 5 15.06 -1.11 -15.31
CA ALA A 5 13.96 -0.50 -14.58
C ALA A 5 12.77 -1.45 -14.49
N LYS A 6 12.17 -1.56 -13.29
CA LYS A 6 10.97 -2.37 -13.03
C LYS A 6 9.70 -1.61 -13.41
N GLY A 7 9.63 -1.15 -14.66
CA GLY A 7 8.51 -0.39 -15.21
C GLY A 7 8.42 -0.56 -16.72
N ILE A 8 7.29 -0.17 -17.30
CA ILE A 8 7.06 -0.26 -18.74
C ILE A 8 7.17 1.15 -19.33
N TYR A 9 8.16 1.34 -20.21
CA TYR A 9 8.28 2.57 -20.99
C TYR A 9 7.60 2.41 -22.35
N ALA A 10 6.68 3.31 -22.66
CA ALA A 10 6.09 3.44 -23.98
C ALA A 10 5.60 4.87 -24.20
N HIS A 11 5.17 5.15 -25.43
CA HIS A 11 4.50 6.41 -25.75
C HIS A 11 3.25 6.59 -24.85
N PRO A 12 2.93 7.81 -24.35
CA PRO A 12 1.78 8.04 -23.48
C PRO A 12 0.47 7.49 -24.03
N TYR A 13 0.20 7.72 -25.32
CA TYR A 13 -0.99 7.15 -26.00
C TYR A 13 -1.05 5.62 -25.94
N TRP A 14 0.09 4.91 -25.88
CA TRP A 14 0.06 3.45 -25.72
C TRP A 14 -0.43 3.04 -24.33
N HIS A 15 -0.04 3.78 -23.27
CA HIS A 15 -0.58 3.57 -21.93
C HIS A 15 -2.08 3.89 -21.87
N ALA A 16 -2.48 5.05 -22.38
CA ALA A 16 -3.87 5.49 -22.41
C ALA A 16 -4.77 4.59 -23.28
N GLY A 17 -4.25 4.05 -24.39
CA GLY A 17 -4.99 3.12 -25.27
C GLY A 17 -5.36 1.79 -24.59
N LYS A 18 -4.69 1.44 -23.48
CA LYS A 18 -5.06 0.29 -22.64
C LYS A 18 -6.00 0.68 -21.50
N ARG A 19 -6.42 1.94 -21.42
CA ARG A 19 -7.22 2.52 -20.32
C ARG A 19 -6.54 2.36 -18.97
N ARG A 20 -5.23 2.63 -18.95
CA ARG A 20 -4.41 2.68 -17.74
C ARG A 20 -3.95 4.10 -17.50
N ASN A 21 -3.99 4.51 -16.25
CA ASN A 21 -3.48 5.81 -15.83
C ASN A 21 -1.98 5.67 -15.49
N ALA A 22 -1.19 6.70 -15.78
CA ALA A 22 0.25 6.67 -15.49
C ALA A 22 0.58 7.20 -14.07
N ASP A 23 -0.32 7.00 -13.11
CA ASP A 23 -0.22 7.46 -11.72
C ASP A 23 0.17 6.35 -10.72
N GLY A 24 0.55 5.18 -11.23
CA GLY A 24 0.99 4.02 -10.45
C GLY A 24 0.27 2.71 -10.79
N ASP A 25 -0.56 2.69 -11.84
CA ASP A 25 -1.22 1.47 -12.29
C ASP A 25 -0.23 0.40 -12.73
N GLU A 26 -0.57 -0.85 -12.39
CA GLU A 26 0.12 -2.04 -12.87
C GLU A 26 -0.47 -2.49 -14.21
N ASP A 27 0.36 -3.13 -15.03
CA ASP A 27 -0.04 -3.63 -16.33
C ASP A 27 0.50 -5.03 -16.60
N ALA A 28 -0.16 -5.74 -17.52
CA ALA A 28 0.18 -7.11 -17.88
C ALA A 28 0.69 -7.16 -19.33
N ILE A 29 1.82 -7.84 -19.53
CA ILE A 29 2.38 -8.10 -20.86
C ILE A 29 2.27 -9.59 -21.15
N LEU A 30 1.60 -9.92 -22.24
CA LEU A 30 1.49 -11.27 -22.77
C LEU A 30 2.16 -11.33 -24.14
N LEU A 31 2.93 -12.39 -24.40
CA LEU A 31 3.46 -12.61 -25.74
C LEU A 31 2.30 -12.94 -26.70
N LEU A 32 2.26 -12.26 -27.85
CA LEU A 32 1.13 -12.38 -28.79
C LEU A 32 0.80 -13.83 -29.16
N MET A 33 1.81 -14.62 -29.53
CA MET A 33 1.59 -16.03 -29.92
C MET A 33 1.10 -16.89 -28.74
N ASP A 34 1.57 -16.60 -27.52
CA ASP A 34 1.13 -17.31 -26.32
C ASP A 34 -0.36 -17.04 -26.05
N GLY A 35 -0.77 -15.77 -26.12
CA GLY A 35 -2.18 -15.38 -26.02
C GLY A 35 -3.05 -16.04 -27.09
N LEU A 36 -2.59 -16.11 -28.34
CA LEU A 36 -3.37 -16.73 -29.41
C LEU A 36 -3.52 -18.24 -29.28
N LEU A 37 -2.49 -18.94 -28.77
CA LEU A 37 -2.50 -20.40 -28.67
C LEU A 37 -3.15 -20.91 -27.38
N ASN A 38 -2.97 -20.19 -26.27
CA ASN A 38 -3.32 -20.67 -24.94
C ASN A 38 -4.58 -20.02 -24.34
N PHE A 39 -5.09 -18.94 -24.95
CA PHE A 39 -6.34 -18.33 -24.51
C PHE A 39 -7.57 -19.11 -24.98
N SER A 40 -8.45 -19.46 -24.03
CA SER A 40 -9.82 -19.89 -24.33
C SER A 40 -10.79 -19.27 -23.32
N ARG A 41 -11.95 -18.84 -23.82
CA ARG A 41 -13.05 -18.36 -22.96
C ARG A 41 -13.57 -19.44 -22.01
N ASP A 42 -13.40 -20.71 -22.35
CA ASP A 42 -13.82 -21.85 -21.53
C ASP A 42 -12.99 -21.97 -20.23
N PHE A 43 -11.84 -21.28 -20.15
CA PHE A 43 -11.01 -21.22 -18.94
C PHE A 43 -11.30 -20.01 -18.07
N LEU A 44 -12.18 -19.09 -18.50
CA LEU A 44 -12.57 -17.95 -17.69
C LEU A 44 -13.47 -18.40 -16.53
N PRO A 45 -13.34 -17.80 -15.33
CA PRO A 45 -14.15 -18.18 -14.19
C PRO A 45 -15.63 -17.82 -14.41
N ASP A 46 -16.55 -18.68 -13.95
CA ASP A 46 -18.01 -18.48 -14.09
C ASP A 46 -18.59 -17.32 -13.25
N MET A 47 -17.75 -16.57 -12.54
CA MET A 47 -18.15 -15.44 -11.70
C MET A 47 -18.19 -14.17 -12.55
N THR A 48 -19.38 -13.62 -12.78
CA THR A 48 -19.66 -12.54 -13.75
C THR A 48 -18.77 -11.30 -13.62
N GLU A 49 -18.31 -10.97 -12.41
CA GLU A 49 -17.46 -9.80 -12.14
C GLU A 49 -15.96 -10.08 -12.30
N ALA A 50 -15.54 -11.36 -12.24
CA ALA A 50 -14.12 -11.76 -12.38
C ALA A 50 -13.83 -12.40 -13.75
N ALA A 51 -14.85 -12.80 -14.49
CA ALA A 51 -14.72 -13.50 -15.77
C ALA A 51 -14.04 -12.66 -16.86
N THR A 52 -14.27 -11.35 -16.84
CA THR A 52 -13.87 -10.44 -17.93
C THR A 52 -12.80 -9.45 -17.53
N MET A 53 -12.47 -9.33 -16.24
CA MET A 53 -11.42 -8.42 -15.80
C MET A 53 -10.05 -9.01 -16.19
N ASP A 54 -9.24 -8.19 -16.83
CA ASP A 54 -7.88 -8.50 -17.32
C ASP A 54 -7.76 -9.62 -18.37
N ALA A 55 -8.87 -10.13 -18.91
CA ALA A 55 -8.86 -11.08 -20.03
C ALA A 55 -8.71 -10.36 -21.38
N PRO A 56 -7.79 -10.77 -22.27
CA PRO A 56 -7.56 -10.13 -23.58
C PRO A 56 -8.64 -10.54 -24.59
N LEU A 57 -9.89 -10.08 -24.38
CA LEU A 57 -11.04 -10.42 -25.21
C LEU A 57 -11.02 -9.77 -26.60
N ILE A 58 -10.35 -8.63 -26.71
CA ILE A 58 -10.21 -7.82 -27.92
C ILE A 58 -8.74 -7.42 -28.04
N LEU A 59 -8.19 -7.52 -29.25
CA LEU A 59 -6.84 -7.07 -29.56
C LEU A 59 -6.92 -5.87 -30.50
N SER A 60 -6.47 -4.70 -30.03
CA SER A 60 -6.20 -3.57 -30.92
C SER A 60 -4.84 -3.75 -31.59
N THR A 61 -4.79 -3.57 -32.91
CA THR A 61 -3.58 -3.73 -33.72
C THR A 61 -2.98 -2.40 -34.16
N VAL A 62 -3.78 -1.34 -34.13
CA VAL A 62 -3.41 0.02 -34.49
C VAL A 62 -3.85 0.91 -33.35
N LEU A 63 -2.90 1.69 -32.82
CA LEU A 63 -3.21 2.70 -31.84
C LEU A 63 -3.83 3.89 -32.56
N ASN A 64 -5.09 4.22 -32.30
CA ASN A 64 -5.71 5.43 -32.82
C ASN A 64 -5.64 6.53 -31.75
N PRO A 65 -4.87 7.62 -31.95
CA PRO A 65 -4.76 8.72 -30.99
C PRO A 65 -6.10 9.35 -30.62
N ASP A 66 -7.06 9.36 -31.55
CA ASP A 66 -8.40 9.92 -31.34
C ASP A 66 -9.27 9.09 -30.38
N GLU A 67 -8.91 7.83 -30.14
CA GLU A 67 -9.69 6.88 -29.32
C GLU A 67 -9.10 6.63 -27.94
N VAL A 68 -7.93 7.20 -27.65
CA VAL A 68 -7.28 7.09 -26.34
C VAL A 68 -7.95 8.04 -25.34
N ASP A 69 -7.65 7.83 -24.07
CA ASP A 69 -8.13 8.68 -22.98
C ASP A 69 -7.62 10.13 -23.11
N ASP A 70 -8.47 11.10 -22.75
CA ASP A 70 -8.20 12.53 -22.88
C ASP A 70 -7.12 13.01 -21.90
N GLU A 71 -6.85 12.28 -20.82
CA GLU A 71 -5.71 12.56 -19.93
C GLU A 71 -4.39 12.61 -20.70
N ALA A 72 -4.21 11.74 -21.71
CA ALA A 72 -3.00 11.75 -22.52
C ALA A 72 -2.92 12.91 -23.50
N TRP A 73 -4.04 13.55 -23.84
CA TRP A 73 -4.07 14.74 -24.68
C TRP A 73 -3.67 16.01 -23.92
N ALA A 74 -3.74 15.99 -22.59
CA ALA A 74 -3.33 17.10 -21.74
C ALA A 74 -1.79 17.22 -21.57
N ILE A 75 -1.00 16.39 -22.25
CA ILE A 75 0.47 16.41 -22.19
C ILE A 75 0.98 17.50 -23.14
N GLU A 76 1.91 18.33 -22.65
CA GLU A 76 2.58 19.36 -23.44
C GLU A 76 3.56 18.71 -24.42
N THR A 77 3.55 19.18 -25.67
CA THR A 77 4.34 18.59 -26.78
C THR A 77 5.49 19.48 -27.22
N VAL A 78 5.74 20.59 -26.51
CA VAL A 78 6.77 21.58 -26.84
C VAL A 78 8.16 21.17 -26.35
N ASP A 79 9.20 21.60 -27.08
CA ASP A 79 10.60 21.39 -26.71
C ASP A 79 11.11 22.46 -25.71
N GLU A 80 10.52 23.65 -25.70
CA GLU A 80 10.77 24.67 -24.68
C GLU A 80 9.48 25.43 -24.34
N TYR A 81 9.36 25.87 -23.09
CA TYR A 81 8.29 26.79 -22.75
C TYR A 81 8.68 28.23 -23.14
N PRO A 82 7.75 29.01 -23.70
CA PRO A 82 7.98 30.40 -24.00
C PRO A 82 8.18 31.24 -22.73
N LEU A 83 8.94 32.34 -22.84
CA LEU A 83 9.22 33.25 -21.72
C LEU A 83 7.93 33.76 -21.03
N SER A 84 6.89 34.05 -21.82
CA SER A 84 5.63 34.60 -21.33
C SER A 84 4.94 33.66 -20.34
N PHE A 85 5.04 32.34 -20.52
CA PHE A 85 4.51 31.37 -19.57
C PHE A 85 5.14 31.57 -18.19
N TYR A 86 6.47 31.66 -18.13
CA TYR A 86 7.19 31.89 -16.87
C TYR A 86 6.80 33.22 -16.22
N GLU A 87 6.65 34.30 -16.99
CA GLU A 87 6.22 35.60 -16.47
C GLU A 87 4.80 35.53 -15.88
N GLU A 88 3.86 34.90 -16.57
CA GLU A 88 2.48 34.73 -16.12
C GLU A 88 2.36 33.89 -14.84
N THR A 89 3.24 32.90 -14.65
CA THR A 89 3.24 32.09 -13.41
C THR A 89 3.59 32.92 -12.17
N THR A 90 4.34 34.02 -12.33
CA THR A 90 4.68 34.91 -11.20
C THR A 90 3.46 35.63 -10.62
N GLU A 91 2.38 35.73 -11.40
CA GLU A 91 1.10 36.32 -11.00
C GLU A 91 0.14 35.29 -10.39
N TYR A 92 0.55 34.02 -10.26
CA TYR A 92 -0.30 32.90 -9.81
C TYR A 92 -1.58 32.75 -10.65
N LYS A 93 -1.49 33.02 -11.95
CA LYS A 93 -2.59 32.72 -12.87
C LYS A 93 -2.92 31.23 -12.81
N LYS A 94 -4.22 30.92 -12.88
CA LYS A 94 -4.68 29.54 -12.98
C LYS A 94 -4.35 29.02 -14.39
N PRO A 95 -4.11 27.70 -14.58
CA PRO A 95 -3.73 27.16 -15.88
C PRO A 95 -4.67 27.57 -17.03
N TRP A 96 -5.98 27.50 -16.82
CA TRP A 96 -7.00 27.91 -17.81
C TRP A 96 -7.17 29.42 -18.00
N ASN A 97 -6.38 30.24 -17.29
CA ASN A 97 -6.34 31.70 -17.43
C ASN A 97 -5.00 32.18 -18.00
N ILE A 98 -4.08 31.27 -18.33
CA ILE A 98 -2.82 31.61 -18.98
C ILE A 98 -3.14 31.97 -20.43
N GLU A 99 -2.63 33.11 -20.89
CA GLU A 99 -2.85 33.60 -22.25
C GLU A 99 -1.80 33.06 -23.23
N THR A 100 -0.66 32.65 -22.69
CA THR A 100 0.41 32.00 -23.46
C THR A 100 -0.07 30.68 -24.05
N ASP A 101 0.10 30.56 -25.36
CA ASP A 101 -0.21 29.35 -26.13
C ASP A 101 0.90 28.32 -25.95
N ILE A 102 0.55 27.16 -25.40
CA ILE A 102 1.45 26.01 -25.20
C ILE A 102 0.79 24.84 -25.90
N GLU A 103 1.46 24.31 -26.93
CA GLU A 103 0.93 23.18 -27.69
C GLU A 103 0.85 21.94 -26.79
N ILE A 104 -0.34 21.35 -26.74
CA ILE A 104 -0.61 20.09 -26.05
C ILE A 104 -1.02 19.00 -27.04
N GLY A 105 -1.10 17.76 -26.55
CA GLY A 105 -1.54 16.60 -27.32
C GLY A 105 -2.89 16.82 -28.01
N GLU A 106 -3.84 17.52 -27.36
CA GLU A 106 -5.16 17.86 -27.93
C GLU A 106 -5.06 18.69 -29.22
N ASP A 107 -4.06 19.56 -29.34
CA ASP A 107 -3.87 20.42 -30.52
C ASP A 107 -3.36 19.62 -31.73
N ILE A 108 -2.63 18.53 -31.49
CA ILE A 108 -1.98 17.73 -32.53
C ILE A 108 -2.67 16.40 -32.82
N VAL A 109 -3.54 15.89 -31.93
CA VAL A 109 -4.13 14.55 -32.02
C VAL A 109 -4.89 14.32 -33.34
N HIS A 110 -5.59 15.34 -33.83
CA HIS A 110 -6.36 15.29 -35.09
C HIS A 110 -5.57 15.81 -36.30
N SER A 111 -4.28 16.10 -36.14
CA SER A 111 -3.41 16.61 -37.19
C SER A 111 -2.70 15.49 -37.96
N ASP A 112 -1.85 15.83 -38.92
CA ASP A 112 -0.99 14.86 -39.61
C ASP A 112 0.19 14.38 -38.76
N ARG A 113 0.37 14.93 -37.55
CA ARG A 113 1.51 14.67 -36.66
C ARG A 113 1.10 14.31 -35.21
N PRO A 114 0.14 13.40 -34.99
CA PRO A 114 -0.40 13.16 -33.65
C PRO A 114 0.60 12.54 -32.67
N TYR A 115 1.70 11.97 -33.16
CA TYR A 115 2.76 11.37 -32.33
C TYR A 115 3.98 12.28 -32.13
N ASP A 116 3.92 13.53 -32.60
CA ASP A 116 5.03 14.49 -32.52
C ASP A 116 5.07 15.14 -31.13
N HIS A 117 5.56 14.40 -30.14
CA HIS A 117 5.73 14.89 -28.77
C HIS A 117 7.18 15.32 -28.55
N GLY A 118 7.36 16.61 -28.26
CA GLY A 118 8.61 17.17 -27.76
C GLY A 118 8.85 16.88 -26.29
N TYR A 119 9.99 17.31 -25.78
CA TYR A 119 10.34 17.25 -24.36
C TYR A 119 11.26 18.40 -23.98
N THR A 120 11.08 18.93 -22.77
CA THR A 120 11.83 20.12 -22.32
C THR A 120 13.18 19.81 -21.68
N HIS A 121 13.37 18.58 -21.19
CA HIS A 121 14.57 18.19 -20.44
C HIS A 121 15.14 16.89 -20.99
N GLU A 122 16.40 16.95 -21.41
CA GLU A 122 17.17 15.75 -21.79
C GLU A 122 17.57 14.93 -20.56
N THR A 123 17.66 13.63 -20.73
CA THR A 123 18.24 12.70 -19.75
C THR A 123 19.42 11.97 -20.39
N SER A 124 20.47 11.74 -19.61
CA SER A 124 21.66 10.99 -20.06
C SER A 124 21.37 9.50 -20.20
N ASN A 125 20.62 8.95 -19.25
CA ASN A 125 20.19 7.57 -19.22
C ASN A 125 18.87 7.44 -18.46
N ILE A 126 17.89 6.78 -19.06
CA ILE A 126 16.60 6.46 -18.43
C ILE A 126 16.76 5.49 -17.25
N GLU A 127 17.92 4.82 -17.14
CA GLU A 127 18.25 3.86 -16.09
C GLU A 127 19.14 4.43 -14.98
N ASP A 128 19.42 5.74 -14.95
CA ASP A 128 20.35 6.35 -13.99
C ASP A 128 19.78 6.46 -12.55
N GLY A 129 18.92 5.52 -12.15
CA GLY A 129 18.22 5.50 -10.87
C GLY A 129 18.21 4.12 -10.21
N PRO A 130 17.82 4.04 -8.93
CA PRO A 130 17.69 2.77 -8.23
C PRO A 130 16.60 1.91 -8.88
N THR A 131 16.95 0.68 -9.27
CA THR A 131 16.05 -0.28 -9.95
C THR A 131 14.97 -0.87 -9.04
N GLN A 132 15.11 -0.69 -7.72
CA GLN A 132 14.17 -1.19 -6.72
C GLN A 132 14.16 -0.25 -5.51
N SER A 133 12.97 -0.05 -4.95
CA SER A 133 12.83 0.73 -3.72
C SER A 133 13.37 -0.04 -2.51
N GLU A 134 13.98 0.70 -1.59
CA GLU A 134 14.47 0.16 -0.31
C GLU A 134 13.34 -0.44 0.53
N TYR A 135 12.09 0.04 0.33
CA TYR A 135 10.91 -0.52 0.98
C TYR A 135 10.73 -2.03 0.74
N VAL A 136 11.09 -2.51 -0.46
CA VAL A 136 10.93 -3.94 -0.81
C VAL A 136 12.09 -4.77 -0.26
N THR A 137 13.26 -4.17 -0.01
CA THR A 137 14.43 -4.89 0.54
C THR A 137 14.37 -5.06 2.06
N LEU A 138 13.54 -4.27 2.76
CA LEU A 138 13.34 -4.40 4.20
C LEU A 138 12.28 -5.47 4.49
N ASP A 139 12.61 -6.43 5.36
CA ASP A 139 11.72 -7.54 5.72
C ASP A 139 10.74 -7.15 6.83
N GLU A 140 11.24 -6.44 7.86
CA GLU A 140 10.47 -6.17 9.06
C GLU A 140 9.79 -4.80 9.03
N MET A 141 8.55 -4.74 9.52
CA MET A 141 7.79 -3.48 9.57
C MET A 141 8.41 -2.43 10.48
N SER A 142 9.12 -2.86 11.55
CA SER A 142 9.85 -1.94 12.41
C SER A 142 10.98 -1.25 11.65
N GLU A 143 11.73 -1.99 10.82
CA GLU A 143 12.81 -1.45 10.01
C GLU A 143 12.27 -0.46 8.98
N LYS A 144 11.16 -0.80 8.30
CA LYS A 144 10.48 0.11 7.37
C LYS A 144 10.05 1.41 8.03
N THR A 145 9.53 1.32 9.26
CA THR A 145 9.11 2.48 10.04
C THR A 145 10.29 3.35 10.42
N SER A 146 11.37 2.75 10.93
CA SER A 146 12.60 3.46 11.28
C SER A 146 13.26 4.09 10.06
N ALA A 147 13.28 3.41 8.90
CA ALA A 147 13.80 3.97 7.66
C ALA A 147 12.97 5.17 7.19
N GLN A 148 11.64 5.08 7.23
CA GLN A 148 10.74 6.18 6.90
C GLN A 148 10.98 7.40 7.80
N LEU A 149 11.05 7.21 9.12
CA LEU A 149 11.27 8.31 10.07
C LEU A 149 12.69 8.88 9.96
N GLY A 150 13.69 8.03 9.74
CA GLY A 150 15.07 8.44 9.51
C GLY A 150 15.28 9.24 8.22
N ILE A 151 14.41 9.10 7.22
CA ILE A 151 14.37 10.01 6.06
C ILE A 151 13.84 11.38 6.51
N GLY A 152 12.80 11.41 7.35
CA GLY A 152 12.26 12.65 7.91
C GLY A 152 13.31 13.49 8.64
N GLU A 153 14.13 12.86 9.47
CA GLU A 153 15.22 13.53 10.21
C GLU A 153 16.31 14.14 9.31
N LYS A 154 16.50 13.58 8.10
CA LYS A 154 17.49 14.07 7.14
C LYS A 154 16.95 15.23 6.30
N LEU A 155 15.64 15.37 6.16
CA LEU A 155 15.02 16.29 5.23
C LEU A 155 14.52 17.55 5.92
N LYS A 156 15.05 18.71 5.51
CA LYS A 156 14.61 20.03 6.01
C LYS A 156 13.13 20.32 5.76
N ALA A 157 12.54 19.74 4.71
CA ALA A 157 11.14 19.97 4.34
C ALA A 157 10.15 19.16 5.18
N VAL A 158 10.63 18.24 6.03
CA VAL A 158 9.80 17.32 6.81
C VAL A 158 9.87 17.71 8.28
N ASP A 159 8.72 17.78 8.94
CA ASP A 159 8.61 17.81 10.39
C ASP A 159 8.48 16.37 10.90
N GLU A 160 9.59 15.84 11.41
CA GLU A 160 9.71 14.46 11.87
C GLU A 160 8.73 14.14 13.01
N ASN A 161 8.51 15.08 13.92
CA ASN A 161 7.58 14.93 15.04
C ASN A 161 6.15 14.83 14.52
N LYS A 162 5.81 15.63 13.51
CA LYS A 162 4.48 15.59 12.91
C LYS A 162 4.24 14.31 12.13
N VAL A 163 5.23 13.83 11.37
CA VAL A 163 5.15 12.56 10.64
C VAL A 163 4.99 11.39 11.61
N ALA A 164 5.79 11.35 12.68
CA ALA A 164 5.69 10.35 13.73
C ALA A 164 4.29 10.34 14.38
N GLU A 165 3.74 11.51 14.72
CA GLU A 165 2.40 11.64 15.27
C GLU A 165 1.31 11.18 14.29
N LEU A 166 1.45 11.51 13.01
CA LEU A 166 0.51 11.09 11.95
C LEU A 166 0.53 9.57 11.79
N LEU A 167 1.72 8.96 11.76
CA LEU A 167 1.89 7.51 11.67
C LEU A 167 1.18 6.80 12.82
N LEU A 168 1.37 7.27 14.06
CA LEU A 168 0.71 6.72 15.24
C LEU A 168 -0.82 6.82 15.13
N ASN A 169 -1.34 7.99 14.77
CA ASN A 169 -2.78 8.25 14.75
C ASN A 169 -3.52 7.58 13.59
N LYS A 170 -2.91 7.50 12.41
CA LYS A 170 -3.55 6.99 11.19
C LYS A 170 -3.39 5.49 11.01
N HIS A 171 -2.30 4.91 11.53
CA HIS A 171 -1.98 3.50 11.30
C HIS A 171 -1.93 2.71 12.61
N PHE A 172 -0.95 2.98 13.48
CA PHE A 172 -0.65 2.06 14.59
C PHE A 172 -1.76 1.99 15.64
N ILE A 173 -2.26 3.14 16.10
CA ILE A 173 -3.33 3.19 17.11
C ILE A 173 -4.64 2.59 16.58
N PRO A 174 -5.12 2.95 15.37
CA PRO A 174 -6.27 2.28 14.76
C PRO A 174 -6.10 0.77 14.66
N ASP A 175 -4.94 0.28 14.21
CA ASP A 175 -4.67 -1.15 14.06
C ASP A 175 -4.70 -1.88 15.41
N ILE A 176 -4.02 -1.35 16.43
CA ILE A 176 -4.01 -1.94 17.78
C ILE A 176 -5.43 -2.01 18.34
N LYS A 177 -6.20 -0.91 18.25
CA LYS A 177 -7.58 -0.86 18.74
C LYS A 177 -8.50 -1.79 17.96
N GLY A 178 -8.37 -1.81 16.63
CA GLY A 178 -9.14 -2.66 15.72
C GLY A 178 -8.90 -4.13 16.03
N ASN A 179 -7.63 -4.54 16.08
CA ASN A 179 -7.25 -5.91 16.41
C ASN A 179 -7.71 -6.31 17.82
N LEU A 180 -7.64 -5.41 18.81
CA LEU A 180 -8.11 -5.68 20.17
C LEU A 180 -9.63 -5.89 20.25
N ARG A 181 -10.41 -5.07 19.54
CA ARG A 181 -11.87 -5.20 19.44
C ARG A 181 -12.26 -6.50 18.73
N SER A 182 -11.60 -6.80 17.61
CA SER A 182 -11.82 -8.02 16.86
C SER A 182 -11.41 -9.25 17.67
N PHE A 183 -10.30 -9.21 18.40
CA PHE A 183 -9.87 -10.29 19.28
C PHE A 183 -10.90 -10.63 20.35
N SER A 184 -11.52 -9.62 20.96
CA SER A 184 -12.54 -9.80 21.99
C SER A 184 -13.86 -10.40 21.47
N SER A 185 -14.11 -10.29 20.16
CA SER A 185 -15.37 -10.72 19.51
C SER A 185 -15.19 -11.84 18.47
N GLN A 186 -13.97 -12.36 18.33
CA GLN A 186 -13.62 -13.30 17.27
C GLN A 186 -14.33 -14.65 17.38
N LYS A 187 -14.43 -15.33 16.24
CA LYS A 187 -14.76 -16.76 16.16
C LYS A 187 -13.48 -17.58 16.15
N MET A 188 -13.58 -18.84 16.55
CA MET A 188 -12.50 -19.82 16.44
C MET A 188 -12.72 -20.69 15.20
N ARG A 189 -11.63 -21.19 14.61
CA ARG A 189 -11.68 -22.06 13.43
C ARG A 189 -10.90 -23.34 13.69
N CYS A 190 -11.47 -24.48 13.29
CA CYS A 190 -10.71 -25.72 13.22
C CYS A 190 -9.80 -25.71 11.98
N VAL A 191 -8.53 -26.06 12.16
CA VAL A 191 -7.54 -26.07 11.06
C VAL A 191 -7.89 -27.12 10.00
N ASP A 192 -8.37 -28.29 10.42
CA ASP A 192 -8.55 -29.44 9.53
C ASP A 192 -9.87 -29.37 8.75
N CYS A 193 -10.99 -29.07 9.44
CA CYS A 193 -12.32 -29.08 8.81
C CYS A 193 -12.89 -27.68 8.50
N ASN A 194 -12.17 -26.60 8.81
CA ASN A 194 -12.62 -25.21 8.62
C ASN A 194 -13.91 -24.80 9.37
N THR A 195 -14.49 -25.68 10.20
CA THR A 195 -15.68 -25.35 11.00
C THR A 195 -15.39 -24.17 11.93
N LYS A 196 -16.32 -23.21 11.94
CA LYS A 196 -16.23 -21.97 12.72
C LYS A 196 -17.08 -22.08 13.98
N PHE A 197 -16.47 -21.82 15.14
CA PHE A 197 -17.12 -21.86 16.45
C PHE A 197 -17.24 -20.44 17.01
N ARG A 198 -18.43 -20.07 17.47
CA ARG A 198 -18.66 -18.78 18.16
C ARG A 198 -18.07 -18.75 19.57
N ARG A 199 -17.96 -19.91 20.21
CA ARG A 199 -17.43 -20.10 21.57
C ARG A 199 -16.46 -21.26 21.55
N VAL A 200 -15.54 -21.28 22.51
CA VAL A 200 -14.60 -22.39 22.69
C VAL A 200 -15.40 -23.68 22.95
N PRO A 201 -15.20 -24.76 22.16
CA PRO A 201 -15.80 -26.06 22.44
C PRO A 201 -15.41 -26.58 23.82
N LEU A 202 -16.35 -27.16 24.57
CA LEU A 202 -16.15 -27.72 25.91
C LEU A 202 -15.59 -29.15 25.89
N THR A 203 -14.73 -29.48 24.91
CA THR A 203 -14.32 -30.86 24.61
C THR A 203 -13.29 -31.40 25.60
N ASN A 204 -12.15 -30.71 25.82
CA ASN A 204 -11.20 -31.05 26.91
C ASN A 204 -10.03 -30.07 27.13
N GLN A 205 -9.96 -28.92 26.43
CA GLN A 205 -8.81 -28.00 26.54
C GLN A 205 -9.27 -26.54 26.52
N THR A 206 -8.68 -25.71 27.37
CA THR A 206 -8.83 -24.25 27.33
C THR A 206 -7.99 -23.67 26.19
N ILE A 207 -8.49 -22.64 25.51
CA ILE A 207 -7.71 -21.92 24.50
C ILE A 207 -6.89 -20.83 25.17
N ALA A 208 -5.59 -20.80 24.86
CA ALA A 208 -4.72 -19.70 25.26
C ALA A 208 -4.63 -18.64 24.14
N PRO A 209 -4.66 -17.33 24.46
CA PRO A 209 -4.43 -16.24 23.51
C PRO A 209 -3.14 -16.37 22.69
N SER A 210 -2.12 -16.99 23.29
CA SER A 210 -0.81 -17.26 22.69
C SER A 210 -0.81 -18.41 21.68
N GLY A 211 -1.91 -19.17 21.55
CA GLY A 211 -2.00 -20.33 20.66
C GLY A 211 -1.33 -21.61 21.20
N LYS A 212 -0.73 -21.57 22.39
CA LYS A 212 -0.05 -22.74 23.00
C LYS A 212 -1.00 -23.82 23.53
N ALA A 213 -2.22 -23.44 23.89
CA ALA A 213 -3.28 -24.35 24.30
C ALA A 213 -4.47 -24.17 23.36
N THR A 214 -5.01 -25.28 22.85
CA THR A 214 -6.00 -25.30 21.75
C THR A 214 -7.17 -26.19 22.13
N ALA A 215 -8.40 -25.84 21.77
CA ALA A 215 -9.53 -26.74 21.97
C ALA A 215 -9.54 -27.84 20.88
N GLU A 216 -10.10 -29.00 21.21
CA GLU A 216 -10.31 -30.09 20.25
C GLU A 216 -11.64 -29.89 19.52
N CYS A 217 -11.62 -30.08 18.20
CA CYS A 217 -12.80 -29.91 17.36
C CYS A 217 -13.77 -31.08 17.57
N PRO A 218 -15.03 -30.85 17.98
CA PRO A 218 -15.99 -31.92 18.23
C PRO A 218 -16.42 -32.69 16.98
N GLN A 219 -16.00 -32.27 15.78
CA GLN A 219 -16.38 -32.92 14.52
C GLN A 219 -15.27 -33.75 13.87
N CYS A 220 -14.00 -33.45 14.15
CA CYS A 220 -12.87 -34.11 13.47
C CYS A 220 -11.65 -34.29 14.38
N ASP A 221 -11.78 -34.00 15.67
CA ASP A 221 -10.71 -34.02 16.68
C ASP A 221 -9.49 -33.12 16.36
N GLY A 222 -9.61 -32.30 15.31
CA GLY A 222 -8.63 -31.32 14.88
C GLY A 222 -8.46 -30.13 15.83
N LYS A 223 -7.40 -29.35 15.64
CA LYS A 223 -7.10 -28.21 16.52
C LYS A 223 -7.97 -27.00 16.21
N VAL A 224 -8.59 -26.42 17.24
CA VAL A 224 -9.35 -25.18 17.16
C VAL A 224 -8.47 -24.01 17.62
N LEU A 225 -8.24 -23.06 16.71
CA LEU A 225 -7.40 -21.89 16.93
C LEU A 225 -8.22 -20.59 16.93
N LEU A 226 -7.67 -19.58 17.61
CA LEU A 226 -8.12 -18.19 17.47
C LEU A 226 -7.79 -17.69 16.06
N THR A 227 -8.69 -16.89 15.50
CA THR A 227 -8.46 -16.28 14.17
C THR A 227 -7.47 -15.12 14.26
N ILE A 228 -7.48 -14.41 15.37
CA ILE A 228 -6.57 -13.31 15.70
C ILE A 228 -5.76 -13.72 16.93
N SER A 229 -4.45 -13.75 16.78
CA SER A 229 -3.51 -14.10 17.84
C SER A 229 -3.11 -12.90 18.69
N GLU A 230 -2.62 -13.16 19.90
CA GLU A 230 -1.98 -12.14 20.75
C GLU A 230 -0.84 -11.40 20.02
N GLY A 231 -0.02 -12.12 19.25
CA GLY A 231 1.12 -11.55 18.52
C GLY A 231 0.69 -10.49 17.50
N THR A 232 -0.41 -10.75 16.80
CA THR A 232 -0.99 -9.81 15.83
C THR A 232 -1.36 -8.47 16.47
N ILE A 233 -1.87 -8.48 17.70
CA ILE A 233 -2.25 -7.27 18.43
C ILE A 233 -1.01 -6.53 18.95
N LYS A 234 0.01 -7.27 19.40
CA LYS A 234 1.23 -6.71 19.97
C LYS A 234 2.21 -6.17 18.92
N LYS A 235 2.08 -6.54 17.65
CA LYS A 235 2.99 -6.20 16.53
C LYS A 235 3.43 -4.73 16.54
N TYR A 236 2.49 -3.79 16.68
CA TYR A 236 2.78 -2.35 16.62
C TYR A 236 2.98 -1.69 17.98
N MET A 237 2.81 -2.42 19.09
CA MET A 237 2.90 -1.82 20.42
C MET A 237 4.32 -1.39 20.76
N GLN A 238 5.32 -2.22 20.47
CA GLN A 238 6.71 -1.86 20.74
C GLN A 238 7.18 -0.70 19.85
N PRO A 239 7.00 -0.73 18.51
CA PRO A 239 7.29 0.43 17.66
C PRO A 239 6.58 1.72 18.10
N SER A 240 5.31 1.63 18.54
CA SER A 240 4.58 2.80 19.05
C SER A 240 5.22 3.40 20.30
N LYS A 241 5.82 2.56 21.15
CA LYS A 241 6.52 3.02 22.36
C LYS A 241 7.84 3.68 22.03
N ASP A 242 8.58 3.09 21.09
CA ASP A 242 9.86 3.65 20.65
C ASP A 242 9.64 5.05 20.05
N ILE A 243 8.61 5.20 19.20
CA ILE A 243 8.26 6.51 18.60
C ILE A 243 7.90 7.56 19.65
N ILE A 244 7.10 7.24 20.67
CA ILE A 244 6.75 8.25 21.68
C ILE A 244 7.93 8.63 22.56
N ASP A 245 8.96 7.79 22.68
CA ASP A 245 10.14 8.08 23.50
C ASP A 245 11.19 8.87 22.73
N GLU A 246 11.27 8.69 21.41
CA GLU A 246 12.22 9.35 20.52
C GLU A 246 11.73 10.71 19.99
N TYR A 247 10.43 10.83 19.67
CA TYR A 247 9.87 12.04 19.05
C TYR A 247 8.97 12.85 20.00
N GLU A 248 8.83 14.14 19.71
CA GLU A 248 7.94 15.06 20.42
C GLU A 248 6.47 14.84 20.02
N ILE A 249 5.85 13.84 20.65
CA ILE A 249 4.45 13.49 20.41
C ILE A 249 3.51 14.23 21.36
N SER A 250 2.33 14.62 20.87
CA SER A 250 1.34 15.31 21.71
C SER A 250 0.96 14.49 22.95
N PRO A 251 0.71 15.14 24.10
CA PRO A 251 0.40 14.44 25.35
C PRO A 251 -0.77 13.47 25.25
N TYR A 252 -1.78 13.82 24.44
CA TYR A 252 -2.96 12.97 24.21
C TYR A 252 -2.59 11.64 23.55
N VAL A 253 -1.82 11.68 22.45
CA VAL A 253 -1.42 10.50 21.70
C VAL A 253 -0.48 9.63 22.54
N ARG A 254 0.48 10.26 23.24
CA ARG A 254 1.35 9.57 24.18
C ARG A 254 0.54 8.83 25.26
N GLN A 255 -0.42 9.51 25.90
CA GLN A 255 -1.27 8.89 26.91
C GLN A 255 -2.10 7.74 26.33
N GLN A 256 -2.61 7.89 25.11
CA GLN A 256 -3.40 6.86 24.45
C GLN A 256 -2.60 5.56 24.25
N ILE A 257 -1.34 5.65 23.81
CA ILE A 257 -0.45 4.49 23.66
C ILE A 257 -0.15 3.86 25.02
N LEU A 258 0.14 4.66 26.05
CA LEU A 258 0.38 4.14 27.41
C LEU A 258 -0.84 3.41 27.98
N VAL A 259 -2.05 3.92 27.74
CA VAL A 259 -3.30 3.26 28.15
C VAL A 259 -3.48 1.95 27.39
N LEU A 260 -3.28 1.94 26.06
CA LEU A 260 -3.37 0.72 25.26
C LEU A 260 -2.36 -0.34 25.72
N ASN A 261 -1.12 0.06 26.01
CA ASN A 261 -0.11 -0.85 26.53
C ASN A 261 -0.54 -1.46 27.88
N LYS A 262 -1.06 -0.64 28.81
CA LYS A 262 -1.60 -1.15 30.09
C LYS A 262 -2.77 -2.11 29.87
N THR A 263 -3.65 -1.83 28.91
CA THR A 263 -4.76 -2.74 28.56
C THR A 263 -4.24 -4.06 28.02
N LEU A 264 -3.24 -4.06 27.13
CA LEU A 264 -2.62 -5.29 26.63
C LEU A 264 -1.92 -6.07 27.73
N GLN A 265 -1.23 -5.41 28.66
CA GLN A 265 -0.61 -6.05 29.82
C GLN A 265 -1.64 -6.63 30.78
N SER A 266 -2.79 -5.99 30.96
CA SER A 266 -3.88 -6.53 31.78
C SER A 266 -4.53 -7.76 31.16
N LEU A 267 -4.71 -7.77 29.83
CA LEU A 267 -5.36 -8.88 29.12
C LEU A 267 -4.43 -10.07 28.85
N PHE A 268 -3.15 -9.82 28.57
CA PHE A 268 -2.19 -10.82 28.10
C PHE A 268 -0.92 -10.90 28.94
N GLY A 269 -0.78 -10.08 29.98
CA GLY A 269 0.35 -10.16 30.89
C GLY A 269 0.33 -11.48 31.65
N LYS A 270 1.50 -11.91 32.10
CA LYS A 270 1.58 -12.98 33.09
C LYS A 270 0.99 -12.44 34.39
N ASP A 271 0.17 -13.24 35.08
CA ASP A 271 -0.13 -12.97 36.49
C ASP A 271 1.19 -12.69 37.21
N ASN A 272 1.24 -11.57 37.94
CA ASN A 272 2.37 -11.24 38.79
C ASN A 272 2.68 -12.50 39.62
N ARG A 273 3.82 -13.15 39.32
CA ARG A 273 4.38 -14.17 40.22
C ARG A 273 4.42 -13.49 41.59
N GLN A 274 3.75 -14.09 42.57
CA GLN A 274 3.70 -13.63 43.95
C GLN A 274 5.11 -13.20 44.37
N SER A 275 5.34 -11.90 44.48
CA SER A 275 6.62 -11.36 44.92
C SER A 275 6.80 -11.77 46.38
N GLY A 276 7.88 -12.48 46.67
CA GLY A 276 8.20 -12.89 48.03
C GLY A 276 8.39 -11.65 48.91
N LEU A 277 7.97 -11.72 50.17
CA LEU A 277 8.04 -10.64 51.16
C LEU A 277 9.41 -9.93 51.25
N LYS A 278 10.50 -10.63 50.87
CA LYS A 278 11.87 -10.10 50.80
C LYS A 278 12.05 -8.89 49.87
N GLN A 279 11.15 -8.70 48.89
CA GLN A 279 11.25 -7.56 47.96
C GLN A 279 10.77 -6.23 48.57
N PHE A 280 10.07 -6.29 49.71
CA PHE A 280 9.55 -5.12 50.43
C PHE A 280 10.26 -4.86 51.77
N THR A 281 11.21 -5.71 52.15
CA THR A 281 11.95 -5.61 53.42
C THR A 281 13.47 -5.52 53.21
N GLY A 282 13.89 -4.92 52.10
CA GLY A 282 15.29 -4.56 51.82
C GLY A 282 15.49 -3.07 51.96
#